data_AF-A0A520VYG3-F1
#
_entry.id   AF-A0A520VYG3-F1
#
_cell.length_a   1.000
_cell.length_b   1.000
_cell.length_c   1.000
_cell.angle_alpha   90.00
_cell.angle_beta   90.00
_cell.angle_gamma   90.00
#
_symmetry.space_group_name_H-M   'P 1'
#
loop_
_entity.id
_entity.type
_entity.pdbx_description
1 polymer ?
#
loop_
_entity_poly.entity_id
_entity_poly.type
_entity_poly.pdbx_seq_one_letter_code
_entity_poly.pdbx_strand_id
1 'polypeptide(L)'
;TMGIKINSENLLPKWLNFSFIIIPLFILVGLISSSNTQECGERGMLNVDRKSQEAVNCDGSPYEGRGVAATNTINYIALGQEVYAGAAACAGCHGGGGGGGVGPAFTGGALYTTFPTCADHTKWIQLGSAGWQAEVGPTYGAEDTVSIGGMPGFQGKLTEDELYAVVVFERVVFGGGNTEEVLSDCGLLETEEEDVTTEAVSSTP
;
A
#
# COMPACT_ATOMS: atom_id res chain seq x y z
N THR A 1 -37.32 9.49 -38.23
CA THR A 1 -37.06 8.47 -37.20
C THR A 1 -36.40 7.29 -37.89
N MET A 2 -35.10 7.05 -37.67
CA MET A 2 -34.42 5.95 -38.37
C MET A 2 -34.96 4.62 -37.85
N GLY A 3 -35.65 3.88 -38.72
CA GLY A 3 -36.28 2.60 -38.42
C GLY A 3 -35.24 1.50 -38.30
N ILE A 4 -34.63 1.37 -37.11
CA ILE A 4 -33.78 0.24 -36.78
C ILE A 4 -34.67 -0.99 -36.64
N LYS A 5 -34.48 -1.97 -37.53
CA LYS A 5 -35.10 -3.30 -37.44
C LYS A 5 -34.19 -4.21 -36.62
N ILE A 6 -34.69 -4.69 -35.48
CA ILE A 6 -33.99 -5.70 -34.67
C ILE A 6 -34.32 -7.09 -35.22
N ASN A 7 -33.29 -7.90 -35.48
CA ASN A 7 -33.46 -9.32 -35.81
C ASN A 7 -33.51 -10.11 -34.51
N SER A 8 -34.73 -10.37 -34.02
CA SER A 8 -35.00 -11.10 -32.78
C SER A 8 -34.75 -12.61 -32.87
N GLU A 9 -34.40 -13.14 -34.06
CA GLU A 9 -34.22 -14.58 -34.29
C GLU A 9 -32.77 -15.05 -34.12
N ASN A 10 -31.83 -14.14 -33.88
CA ASN A 10 -30.44 -14.50 -33.60
C ASN A 10 -30.32 -14.87 -32.12
N LEU A 11 -30.36 -16.18 -31.83
CA LEU A 11 -29.99 -16.72 -30.53
C LEU A 11 -28.55 -16.29 -30.19
N LEU A 12 -28.34 -15.86 -28.95
CA LEU A 12 -27.02 -15.45 -28.47
C LEU A 12 -26.01 -16.57 -28.75
N PRO A 13 -24.82 -16.26 -29.30
CA PRO A 13 -23.85 -17.28 -29.65
C PRO A 13 -23.38 -17.99 -28.38
N LYS A 14 -23.22 -19.32 -28.46
CA LYS A 14 -22.98 -20.18 -27.28
C LYS A 14 -21.78 -19.77 -26.44
N TRP A 15 -20.74 -19.18 -27.06
CA TRP A 15 -19.56 -18.68 -26.35
C TRP A 15 -19.88 -17.51 -25.41
N LEU A 16 -20.85 -16.65 -25.78
CA LEU A 16 -21.26 -15.52 -24.96
C LEU A 16 -22.08 -15.98 -23.75
N ASN A 17 -22.96 -16.97 -23.93
CA ASN A 17 -23.66 -17.62 -22.82
C ASN A 17 -22.70 -18.30 -21.84
N PHE A 18 -21.61 -18.89 -22.34
CA PHE A 18 -20.57 -19.46 -21.49
C PHE A 18 -19.88 -18.37 -20.65
N SER A 19 -19.59 -17.22 -21.25
CA SER A 19 -19.02 -16.07 -20.55
C SER A 19 -19.92 -15.54 -19.42
N PHE A 20 -21.24 -15.46 -19.65
CA PHE A 20 -22.21 -15.06 -18.64
C PHE A 20 -22.34 -16.02 -17.45
N ILE A 21 -21.87 -17.26 -17.57
CA ILE A 21 -21.83 -18.23 -16.45
C ILE A 21 -20.45 -18.22 -15.78
N ILE A 22 -19.39 -18.17 -16.57
CA ILE A 22 -18.01 -18.28 -16.10
C ILE A 22 -17.55 -17.01 -15.39
N ILE A 23 -17.86 -15.82 -15.92
CA ILE A 23 -17.43 -14.55 -15.32
C ILE A 23 -18.00 -14.39 -13.90
N PRO A 24 -19.32 -14.55 -13.65
CA PRO A 24 -19.85 -14.48 -12.29
C PRO A 24 -19.27 -15.55 -11.37
N LEU A 25 -18.97 -16.75 -11.88
CA LEU A 25 -18.34 -17.82 -11.10
C LEU A 25 -16.93 -17.43 -10.67
N PHE A 26 -16.11 -16.87 -11.57
CA PHE A 26 -14.76 -16.38 -11.24
C PHE A 26 -14.81 -15.18 -10.29
N ILE A 27 -15.78 -14.28 -10.44
CA ILE A 27 -15.99 -13.19 -9.48
C ILE A 27 -16.34 -13.77 -8.11
N LEU A 28 -17.23 -14.76 -8.04
CA LEU A 28 -17.67 -15.36 -6.77
C LEU A 28 -16.57 -16.17 -6.09
N VAL A 29 -15.78 -16.94 -6.85
CA VAL A 29 -14.56 -17.61 -6.36
C VAL A 29 -13.52 -16.59 -5.92
N GLY A 30 -13.37 -15.50 -6.68
CA GLY A 30 -12.51 -14.37 -6.34
C GLY A 30 -12.93 -13.76 -5.01
N LEU A 31 -14.22 -13.51 -4.78
CA LEU A 31 -14.76 -12.98 -3.52
C LEU A 31 -14.56 -13.93 -2.34
N ILE A 32 -14.69 -15.25 -2.53
CA ILE A 32 -14.44 -16.26 -1.48
C ILE A 32 -12.94 -16.41 -1.17
N SER A 33 -12.08 -16.23 -2.18
CA SER A 33 -10.63 -16.36 -2.01
C SER A 33 -9.96 -15.07 -1.55
N SER A 34 -10.57 -13.91 -1.84
CA SER A 34 -10.14 -12.58 -1.39
C SER A 34 -10.87 -12.12 -0.14
N SER A 35 -11.81 -12.90 0.39
CA SER A 35 -12.31 -12.74 1.77
C SER A 35 -11.27 -13.17 2.81
N ASN A 36 -9.99 -13.11 2.48
CA ASN A 36 -8.89 -13.18 3.42
C ASN A 36 -9.15 -12.11 4.48
N THR A 37 -9.77 -12.51 5.57
CA THR A 37 -9.52 -11.90 6.85
C THR A 37 -8.01 -11.91 6.98
N GLN A 38 -7.40 -10.72 6.94
CA GLN A 38 -5.97 -10.59 7.13
C GLN A 38 -5.66 -11.17 8.50
N GLU A 39 -5.14 -12.40 8.53
CA GLU A 39 -4.95 -13.11 9.77
C GLU A 39 -3.79 -12.47 10.52
N CYS A 40 -4.01 -12.16 11.79
CA CYS A 40 -2.99 -11.56 12.61
C CYS A 40 -1.74 -12.45 12.63
N GLY A 41 -0.57 -11.85 12.40
CA GLY A 41 0.72 -12.54 12.36
C GLY A 41 1.14 -12.98 10.96
N GLU A 42 0.23 -13.04 9.99
CA GLU A 42 0.62 -13.28 8.59
C GLU A 42 1.34 -12.03 8.05
N ARG A 43 2.56 -12.19 7.51
CA ARG A 43 3.41 -11.08 7.01
C ARG A 43 3.75 -9.99 8.05
N GLY A 44 3.59 -10.26 9.35
CA GLY A 44 3.83 -9.26 10.41
C GLY A 44 2.64 -8.34 10.70
N MET A 45 1.45 -8.71 10.24
CA MET A 45 0.20 -7.97 10.50
C MET A 45 -0.17 -7.94 11.98
N LEU A 46 -0.57 -6.77 12.49
CA LEU A 46 -1.11 -6.55 13.83
C LEU A 46 -2.63 -6.81 13.86
N ASN A 47 -3.21 -6.92 15.06
CA ASN A 47 -4.65 -6.89 15.24
C ASN A 47 -5.10 -5.43 15.45
N VAL A 48 -6.04 -4.94 14.64
CA VAL A 48 -6.52 -3.54 14.75
C VAL A 48 -7.90 -3.52 15.40
N ASP A 49 -8.02 -2.88 16.56
CA ASP A 49 -9.34 -2.64 17.14
C ASP A 49 -10.02 -1.48 16.41
N ARG A 50 -11.15 -1.79 15.76
CA ARG A 50 -11.89 -0.79 14.97
C ARG A 50 -12.48 0.34 15.81
N LYS A 51 -12.71 0.17 17.11
CA LYS A 51 -13.34 1.17 17.97
C LYS A 51 -12.32 2.15 18.54
N SER A 52 -11.17 1.65 19.01
CA SER A 52 -10.08 2.48 19.52
C SER A 52 -9.14 2.96 18.41
N GLN A 53 -9.17 2.34 17.23
CA GLN A 53 -8.22 2.56 16.14
C GLN A 53 -6.76 2.26 16.53
N GLU A 54 -6.55 1.49 17.59
CA GLU A 54 -5.23 1.08 18.06
C GLU A 54 -4.86 -0.27 17.45
N ALA A 55 -3.59 -0.39 17.03
CA ALA A 55 -3.00 -1.64 16.61
C ALA A 55 -2.34 -2.33 17.82
N VAL A 56 -2.68 -3.59 18.06
CA VAL A 56 -2.15 -4.43 19.12
C VAL A 56 -1.53 -5.69 18.53
N ASN A 57 -0.64 -6.33 19.28
CA ASN A 57 -0.11 -7.64 18.90
C ASN A 57 -1.24 -8.68 18.84
N CYS A 58 -0.98 -9.83 18.19
CA CYS A 58 -1.98 -10.89 18.04
C CYS A 58 -2.42 -11.54 19.37
N ASP A 59 -1.62 -11.39 20.42
CA ASP A 59 -1.96 -11.80 21.79
C ASP A 59 -2.74 -10.72 22.57
N GLY A 60 -3.01 -9.56 21.95
CA GLY A 60 -3.70 -8.42 22.53
C GLY A 60 -2.82 -7.50 23.37
N SER A 61 -1.50 -7.75 23.45
CA SER A 61 -0.58 -6.84 24.13
C SER A 61 -0.34 -5.56 23.29
N PRO A 62 -0.01 -4.42 23.94
CA PRO A 62 0.34 -3.20 23.21
C PRO A 62 1.52 -3.41 22.26
N TYR A 63 1.46 -2.83 21.06
CA TYR A 63 2.58 -2.83 20.14
C TYR A 63 3.59 -1.74 20.56
N GLU A 64 4.85 -2.12 20.77
CA GLU A 64 5.92 -1.20 21.22
C GLU A 64 6.84 -0.74 20.06
N GLY A 65 6.39 -0.85 18.81
CA GLY A 65 7.20 -0.42 17.65
C GLY A 65 8.35 -1.37 17.27
N ARG A 66 8.46 -2.53 17.93
CA ARG A 66 9.55 -3.50 17.73
C ARG A 66 8.97 -4.87 17.40
N GLY A 67 9.49 -5.50 16.34
CA GLY A 67 9.02 -6.82 15.90
C GLY A 67 9.26 -7.92 16.95
N VAL A 68 8.35 -8.89 17.02
CA VAL A 68 8.39 -10.05 17.95
C VAL A 68 9.46 -11.11 17.60
N ALA A 69 10.43 -10.79 16.76
CA ALA A 69 11.58 -11.65 16.47
C ALA A 69 12.88 -10.82 16.50
N ALA A 70 13.45 -10.71 17.70
CA ALA A 70 14.88 -10.56 18.00
C ALA A 70 15.74 -9.74 17.01
N THR A 71 15.67 -8.41 17.09
CA THR A 71 16.78 -7.44 17.04
C THR A 71 16.19 -6.02 17.15
N ASN A 72 17.02 -5.00 17.37
CA ASN A 72 16.60 -3.58 17.47
C ASN A 72 16.06 -3.00 16.14
N THR A 73 15.60 -3.83 15.22
CA THR A 73 15.11 -3.48 13.90
C THR A 73 13.63 -3.11 13.93
N ILE A 74 13.30 -2.00 13.27
CA ILE A 74 11.93 -1.53 13.09
C ILE A 74 11.18 -2.57 12.27
N ASN A 75 10.02 -3.04 12.76
CA ASN A 75 9.12 -3.84 11.95
C ASN A 75 8.28 -2.90 11.08
N TYR A 76 8.78 -2.59 9.88
CA TYR A 76 8.15 -1.66 8.95
C TYR A 76 6.74 -2.07 8.52
N ILE A 77 6.41 -3.37 8.51
CA ILE A 77 5.04 -3.81 8.21
C ILE A 77 4.09 -3.47 9.36
N ALA A 78 4.48 -3.81 10.59
CA ALA A 78 3.66 -3.57 11.77
C ALA A 78 3.51 -2.06 12.07
N LEU A 79 4.60 -1.29 12.00
CA LEU A 79 4.56 0.16 12.12
C LEU A 79 3.72 0.79 11.00
N GLY A 80 3.88 0.31 9.77
CA GLY A 80 3.12 0.83 8.63
C GLY A 80 1.62 0.58 8.77
N GLN A 81 1.24 -0.57 9.30
CA GLN A 81 -0.15 -0.88 9.61
C GLN A 81 -0.74 0.06 10.67
N GLU A 82 0.01 0.34 11.73
CA GLU A 82 -0.39 1.29 12.78
C GLU A 82 -0.59 2.70 12.21
N VAL A 83 0.36 3.18 11.40
CA VAL A 83 0.26 4.48 10.72
C VAL A 83 -0.96 4.51 9.80
N TYR A 84 -1.15 3.46 9.00
CA TYR A 84 -2.24 3.33 8.03
C TYR A 84 -3.63 3.40 8.67
N ALA A 85 -3.82 2.65 9.77
CA ALA A 85 -5.10 2.55 10.48
C ALA A 85 -5.33 3.69 11.48
N GLY A 86 -4.26 4.22 12.06
CA GLY A 86 -4.25 5.15 13.17
C GLY A 86 -3.83 6.57 12.76
N ALA A 87 -2.61 6.96 13.10
CA ALA A 87 -2.13 8.35 13.12
C ALA A 87 -2.27 9.10 11.78
N ALA A 88 -2.07 8.41 10.65
CA ALA A 88 -2.24 9.01 9.32
C ALA A 88 -3.66 8.86 8.77
N ALA A 89 -4.48 7.98 9.35
CA ALA A 89 -5.86 7.69 8.96
C ALA A 89 -6.05 7.38 7.46
N CYS A 90 -5.03 6.82 6.80
CA CYS A 90 -5.04 6.45 5.37
C CYS A 90 -6.23 5.54 5.04
N ALA A 91 -6.55 4.62 5.93
CA ALA A 91 -7.69 3.69 5.84
C ALA A 91 -9.05 4.39 5.65
N GLY A 92 -9.20 5.64 6.12
CA GLY A 92 -10.44 6.40 6.00
C GLY A 92 -10.80 6.75 4.55
N CYS A 93 -9.79 6.96 3.70
CA CYS A 93 -9.99 7.29 2.28
C CYS A 93 -9.74 6.08 1.37
N HIS A 94 -8.69 5.30 1.66
CA HIS A 94 -8.24 4.18 0.85
C HIS A 94 -8.86 2.83 1.26
N GLY A 95 -9.72 2.83 2.27
CA GLY A 95 -10.41 1.65 2.78
C GLY A 95 -9.51 0.77 3.67
N GLY A 96 -10.05 0.17 4.73
CA GLY A 96 -9.24 -0.59 5.69
C GLY A 96 -8.44 -1.76 5.09
N GLY A 97 -8.87 -2.30 3.96
CA GLY A 97 -8.14 -3.33 3.20
C GLY A 97 -7.47 -2.82 1.92
N GLY A 98 -7.25 -1.51 1.77
CA GLY A 98 -6.63 -0.91 0.58
C GLY A 98 -7.48 -0.97 -0.70
N GLY A 99 -8.75 -1.35 -0.60
CA GLY A 99 -9.67 -1.48 -1.74
C GLY A 99 -10.18 -0.16 -2.33
N GLY A 100 -9.77 0.98 -1.76
CA GLY A 100 -10.18 2.32 -2.17
C GLY A 100 -11.54 2.76 -1.60
N GLY A 101 -12.05 3.87 -2.14
CA GLY A 101 -13.35 4.43 -1.81
C GLY A 101 -13.40 5.90 -2.21
N VAL A 102 -12.91 6.77 -1.32
CA VAL A 102 -12.65 8.18 -1.63
C VAL A 102 -11.30 8.32 -2.33
N GLY A 103 -10.29 7.60 -1.83
CA GLY A 103 -8.98 7.47 -2.45
C GLY A 103 -8.90 6.28 -3.41
N PRO A 104 -7.89 6.25 -4.30
CA PRO A 104 -7.63 5.11 -5.19
C PRO A 104 -7.39 3.80 -4.41
N ALA A 105 -7.70 2.68 -5.06
CA ALA A 105 -7.36 1.36 -4.54
C ALA A 105 -5.87 1.05 -4.76
N PHE A 106 -5.28 0.30 -3.84
CA PHE A 106 -3.92 -0.23 -3.95
C PHE A 106 -3.88 -1.65 -4.55
N THR A 107 -4.98 -2.37 -4.41
CA THR A 107 -5.12 -3.77 -4.80
C THR A 107 -5.17 -3.97 -6.32
N GLY A 108 -4.96 -5.22 -6.78
CA GLY A 108 -5.10 -5.58 -8.19
C GLY A 108 -3.98 -5.03 -9.09
N GLY A 109 -2.83 -4.71 -8.51
CA GLY A 109 -1.66 -4.16 -9.22
C GLY A 109 -1.68 -2.64 -9.41
N ALA A 110 -2.78 -1.96 -9.06
CA ALA A 110 -2.94 -0.51 -9.26
C ALA A 110 -1.82 0.32 -8.61
N LEU A 111 -1.39 -0.07 -7.41
CA LEU A 111 -0.29 0.59 -6.70
C LEU A 111 1.01 0.55 -7.51
N TYR A 112 1.43 -0.63 -7.94
CA TYR A 112 2.70 -0.80 -8.66
C TYR A 112 2.67 -0.23 -10.08
N THR A 113 1.50 -0.19 -10.72
CA THR A 113 1.30 0.52 -11.99
C THR A 113 1.50 2.02 -11.81
N THR A 114 0.98 2.60 -10.71
CA THR A 114 1.08 4.03 -10.45
C THR A 114 2.47 4.43 -9.93
N PHE A 115 3.01 3.69 -8.97
CA PHE A 115 4.29 3.95 -8.33
C PHE A 115 5.20 2.72 -8.42
N PRO A 116 5.99 2.60 -9.50
CA PRO A 116 6.90 1.48 -9.68
C PRO A 116 7.96 1.38 -8.58
N THR A 117 8.45 2.52 -8.08
CA THR A 117 9.51 2.59 -7.06
C THR A 117 8.96 2.98 -5.69
N CYS A 118 9.61 2.53 -4.62
CA CYS A 118 9.28 2.95 -3.26
C CYS A 118 9.49 4.45 -3.09
N ALA A 119 10.58 5.00 -3.64
CA ALA A 119 10.91 6.43 -3.53
C ALA A 119 9.82 7.35 -4.11
N ASP A 120 9.28 7.03 -5.28
CA ASP A 120 8.19 7.82 -5.88
C ASP A 120 6.91 7.73 -5.06
N HIS A 121 6.63 6.55 -4.49
CA HIS A 121 5.48 6.37 -3.62
C HIS A 121 5.61 7.19 -2.32
N THR A 122 6.77 7.12 -1.67
CA THR A 122 7.09 7.90 -0.46
C THR A 122 6.99 9.40 -0.73
N LYS A 123 7.52 9.87 -1.86
CA LYS A 123 7.46 11.28 -2.23
C LYS A 123 6.02 11.75 -2.44
N TRP A 124 5.16 10.93 -3.04
CA TRP A 124 3.74 11.23 -3.18
C TRP A 124 3.04 11.41 -1.84
N ILE A 125 3.27 10.50 -0.89
CA ILE A 125 2.67 10.59 0.46
C ILE A 125 3.23 11.79 1.22
N GLN A 126 4.53 12.04 1.13
CA GLN A 126 5.18 13.18 1.79
C GLN A 126 4.55 14.51 1.34
N LEU A 127 4.45 14.73 0.04
CA LEU A 127 3.96 16.00 -0.52
C LEU A 127 2.43 16.13 -0.53
N GLY A 128 1.73 15.01 -0.69
CA GLY A 128 0.31 15.00 -1.02
C GLY A 128 0.02 15.71 -2.35
N SER A 129 -1.26 15.84 -2.70
CA SER A 129 -1.64 16.39 -4.00
C SER A 129 -1.19 17.85 -4.19
N ALA A 130 -1.34 18.67 -3.15
CA ALA A 130 -1.04 20.11 -3.22
C ALA A 130 0.47 20.38 -3.27
N GLY A 131 1.26 19.72 -2.42
CA GLY A 131 2.72 19.84 -2.46
C GLY A 131 3.29 19.30 -3.77
N TRP A 132 2.76 18.18 -4.26
CA TRP A 132 3.19 17.60 -5.52
C TRP A 132 2.95 18.53 -6.72
N GLN A 133 1.76 19.14 -6.79
CA GLN A 133 1.44 20.12 -7.82
C GLN A 133 2.36 21.33 -7.80
N ALA A 134 2.79 21.77 -6.61
CA ALA A 134 3.67 22.90 -6.45
C ALA A 134 5.13 22.58 -6.81
N GLU A 135 5.62 21.38 -6.46
CA GLU A 135 7.04 21.04 -6.57
C GLU A 135 7.40 20.21 -7.81
N VAL A 136 6.50 19.32 -8.23
CA VAL A 136 6.77 18.34 -9.30
C VAL A 136 6.00 18.70 -10.56
N GLY A 137 4.69 18.91 -10.45
CA GLY A 137 3.86 19.26 -11.58
C GLY A 137 2.42 18.74 -11.51
N PRO A 138 1.63 18.94 -12.57
CA PRO A 138 0.21 18.66 -12.56
C PRO A 138 -0.15 17.16 -12.60
N THR A 139 0.80 16.29 -12.95
CA THR A 139 0.62 14.84 -13.06
C THR A 139 1.50 14.09 -12.08
N TYR A 140 1.10 12.88 -11.70
CA TYR A 140 1.84 11.99 -10.81
C TYR A 140 1.81 10.54 -11.30
N GLY A 141 2.75 9.74 -10.77
CA GLY A 141 2.87 8.32 -11.11
C GLY A 141 3.37 8.06 -12.53
N ALA A 142 3.59 6.78 -12.84
CA ALA A 142 4.18 6.35 -14.11
C ALA A 142 3.25 6.53 -15.33
N GLU A 143 1.95 6.72 -15.10
CA GLU A 143 0.94 6.92 -16.14
C GLU A 143 0.52 8.39 -16.34
N ASP A 144 1.26 9.34 -15.75
CA ASP A 144 0.95 10.78 -15.82
C ASP A 144 -0.49 11.11 -15.38
N THR A 145 -0.96 10.45 -14.32
CA THR A 145 -2.29 10.68 -13.77
C THR A 145 -2.42 12.12 -13.31
N VAL A 146 -3.48 12.82 -13.77
CA VAL A 146 -3.74 14.20 -13.36
C VAL A 146 -4.02 14.26 -11.86
N SER A 147 -3.26 15.08 -11.13
CA SER A 147 -3.51 15.36 -9.72
C SER A 147 -4.75 16.24 -9.59
N ILE A 148 -5.84 15.70 -9.05
CA ILE A 148 -7.12 16.42 -8.84
C ILE A 148 -7.29 16.95 -7.41
N GLY A 149 -6.27 16.81 -6.57
CA GLY A 149 -6.35 17.17 -5.15
C GLY A 149 -6.88 16.04 -4.26
N GLY A 150 -7.00 16.32 -2.96
CA GLY A 150 -7.63 15.43 -1.98
C GLY A 150 -6.67 14.62 -1.14
N MET A 151 -5.51 14.20 -1.66
CA MET A 151 -4.49 13.52 -0.85
C MET A 151 -3.76 14.55 0.02
N PRO A 152 -3.84 14.47 1.37
CA PRO A 152 -3.07 15.34 2.23
C PRO A 152 -1.58 15.01 2.17
N GLY A 153 -0.73 16.03 2.34
CA GLY A 153 0.71 15.83 2.53
C GLY A 153 1.03 15.50 3.99
N PHE A 154 1.99 14.60 4.19
CA PHE A 154 2.44 14.12 5.49
C PHE A 154 3.84 14.59 5.89
N GLN A 155 4.48 15.42 5.06
CA GLN A 155 5.74 16.09 5.40
C GLN A 155 5.64 16.80 6.76
N GLY A 156 6.54 16.46 7.67
CA GLY A 156 6.59 17.02 9.02
C GLY A 156 5.46 16.60 9.96
N LYS A 157 4.55 15.72 9.51
CA LYS A 157 3.50 15.10 10.35
C LYS A 157 3.85 13.67 10.75
N LEU A 158 4.51 12.95 9.84
CA LEU A 158 5.08 11.64 10.06
C LEU A 158 6.61 11.77 10.08
N THR A 159 7.24 10.93 10.91
CA THR A 159 8.68 10.68 10.85
C THR A 159 9.06 9.98 9.55
N GLU A 160 10.36 9.96 9.24
CA GLU A 160 10.86 9.26 8.06
C GLU A 160 10.57 7.75 8.13
N ASP A 161 10.80 7.12 9.28
CA ASP A 161 10.48 5.72 9.50
C ASP A 161 8.98 5.43 9.33
N GLU A 162 8.09 6.29 9.82
CA GLU A 162 6.64 6.12 9.65
C GLU A 162 6.20 6.28 8.19
N LEU A 163 6.80 7.21 7.44
CA LEU A 163 6.54 7.38 6.00
C LEU A 163 6.95 6.15 5.20
N TYR A 164 8.16 5.63 5.43
CA TYR A 164 8.59 4.43 4.75
C TYR A 164 7.80 3.20 5.22
N ALA A 165 7.49 3.11 6.52
CA ALA A 165 6.70 2.00 7.05
C ALA A 165 5.33 1.91 6.39
N VAL A 166 4.59 3.01 6.25
CA VAL A 166 3.27 2.98 5.59
C VAL A 166 3.39 2.60 4.11
N VAL A 167 4.42 3.07 3.41
CA VAL A 167 4.69 2.70 2.00
C VAL A 167 5.02 1.21 1.88
N VAL A 168 5.87 0.68 2.74
CA VAL A 168 6.24 -0.74 2.78
C VAL A 168 5.01 -1.59 3.06
N PHE A 169 4.20 -1.20 4.05
CA PHE A 169 2.95 -1.86 4.37
C PHE A 169 2.01 -1.88 3.16
N GLU A 170 1.73 -0.74 2.53
CA GLU A 170 0.83 -0.68 1.37
C GLU A 170 1.33 -1.53 0.19
N ARG A 171 2.63 -1.50 -0.10
CA ARG A 171 3.29 -2.26 -1.17
C ARG A 171 3.23 -3.78 -0.94
N VAL A 172 3.56 -4.23 0.27
CA VAL A 172 3.59 -5.67 0.61
C VAL A 172 2.20 -6.23 0.83
N VAL A 173 1.37 -5.52 1.60
CA VAL A 173 0.10 -6.03 2.11
C VAL A 173 -1.03 -5.88 1.11
N PHE A 174 -1.09 -4.75 0.38
CA PHE A 174 -2.15 -4.52 -0.63
C PHE A 174 -1.65 -4.66 -2.06
N GLY A 175 -0.42 -4.21 -2.33
CA GLY A 175 0.22 -4.35 -3.63
C GLY A 175 0.67 -5.79 -3.94
N GLY A 176 0.84 -6.63 -2.91
CA GLY A 176 1.25 -8.03 -3.05
C GLY A 176 2.76 -8.23 -3.25
N GLY A 177 3.58 -7.21 -3.02
CA GLY A 177 5.04 -7.30 -3.13
C GLY A 177 5.68 -8.28 -2.13
N ASN A 178 6.81 -8.87 -2.51
CA ASN A 178 7.65 -9.60 -1.57
C ASN A 178 8.28 -8.63 -0.56
N THR A 179 8.30 -9.02 0.72
CA THR A 179 8.75 -8.14 1.81
C THR A 179 10.20 -7.72 1.65
N GLU A 180 11.10 -8.66 1.39
CA GLU A 180 12.53 -8.40 1.25
C GLU A 180 12.82 -7.52 0.03
N GLU A 181 12.19 -7.79 -1.11
CA GLU A 181 12.31 -6.97 -2.32
C GLU A 181 11.84 -5.54 -2.09
N VAL A 182 10.70 -5.36 -1.40
CA VAL A 182 10.17 -4.03 -1.08
C VAL A 182 11.09 -3.29 -0.10
N LEU A 183 11.59 -3.96 0.94
CA LEU A 183 12.55 -3.35 1.87
C LEU A 183 13.84 -2.94 1.14
N SER A 184 14.30 -3.73 0.17
CA SER A 184 15.45 -3.38 -0.66
C SER A 184 15.17 -2.16 -1.55
N ASP A 185 14.00 -2.11 -2.20
CA ASP A 185 13.56 -0.98 -3.05
C ASP A 185 13.41 0.31 -2.24
N CYS A 186 13.03 0.20 -0.97
CA CYS A 186 12.96 1.32 -0.04
C CYS A 186 14.31 1.69 0.60
N GLY A 187 15.39 0.95 0.34
CA GLY A 187 16.71 1.19 0.94
C GLY A 187 16.77 0.89 2.44
N LEU A 188 15.90 0.01 2.94
CA LEU A 188 15.76 -0.32 4.36
C LEU A 188 16.40 -1.65 4.78
N LEU A 189 16.99 -2.38 3.82
CA LEU A 189 17.84 -3.51 4.16
C LEU A 189 19.23 -2.99 4.49
N GLU A 190 19.71 -3.33 5.69
CA GLU A 190 21.13 -3.20 6.02
C GLU A 190 21.90 -4.10 5.04
N THR A 191 22.60 -3.49 4.08
CA THR A 191 23.67 -4.20 3.39
C THR A 191 24.83 -4.29 4.37
N GLU A 192 25.46 -5.46 4.51
CA GLU A 192 26.63 -5.68 5.37
C GLU A 192 27.88 -4.87 4.93
N GLU A 193 27.72 -3.79 4.15
CA GLU A 193 28.78 -2.98 3.56
C GLU A 193 28.72 -1.52 4.02
N GLU A 194 28.74 -1.27 5.33
CA GLU A 194 29.33 -0.02 5.84
C GLU A 194 29.91 -0.17 7.27
N ASP A 195 30.58 -1.30 7.52
CA ASP A 195 31.70 -1.35 8.48
C ASP A 195 33.01 -1.54 7.71
N VAL A 196 33.33 -0.58 6.84
CA VAL A 196 34.68 -0.42 6.29
C VAL A 196 35.31 0.78 6.96
N THR A 197 35.82 0.54 8.16
CA THR A 197 37.08 1.09 8.69
C THR A 197 37.57 2.41 8.09
N THR A 198 37.31 3.52 8.79
CA THR A 198 38.33 4.58 8.95
C THR A 198 38.37 5.03 10.41
N GLU A 199 38.91 4.16 11.27
CA GLU A 199 39.59 4.59 12.49
C GLU A 199 40.82 5.45 12.11
N ALA A 200 41.04 6.49 12.91
CA ALA A 200 42.27 7.28 13.05
C ALA A 200 42.66 8.26 11.93
N VAL A 201 42.31 9.55 12.10
CA VAL A 201 43.30 10.58 12.48
C VAL A 201 42.62 11.63 13.37
N SER A 202 42.86 11.53 14.68
CA SER A 202 42.66 12.64 15.62
C SER A 202 44.02 13.26 15.94
N SER A 203 43.99 14.59 16.12
CA SER A 203 44.95 15.46 16.81
C SER A 203 46.26 15.84 16.10
N THR A 204 46.17 16.99 15.42
CA THR A 204 47.22 18.03 15.39
C THR A 204 47.38 18.66 16.78
N PRO A 205 48.60 19.08 17.15
CA PRO A 205 48.81 20.37 17.80
C PRO A 205 49.53 21.36 16.86
#